data_AF-A0A353FKW3-F1
#
_entry.id   AF-A0A353FKW3-F1
#
_cell.length_a   1.000
_cell.length_b   1.000
_cell.length_c   1.000
_cell.angle_alpha   90.00
_cell.angle_beta   90.00
_cell.angle_gamma   90.00
#
_symmetry.space_group_name_H-M   'P 1'
#
loop_
_entity.id
_entity.type
_entity.pdbx_description
1 polymer ?
#
loop_
_entity_poly.entity_id
_entity_poly.type
_entity_poly.pdbx_seq_one_letter_code
_entity_poly.pdbx_strand_id
1 'polypeptide(L)'
;MRLFAKFLLVLGTCLAAVGAAGFTENPENEAWVFFLGGLILCFAGTRFQRISIQEEAGPAHHSAAVMGGLRGRLRAALKATIFLDETCDEIGEEEFCSRLDELLRGEFFEMGGRVEEYQRLLGFADYSRVWEGVAIGERLLSRAWSMATDGHLEEAFMEIPLARAALSRALERLENLDLG
;
A
#
# COMPACT_ATOMS: atom_id res chain seq x y z
N MET A 1 -2.23 -21.82 -11.23
CA MET A 1 -1.19 -21.43 -12.22
C MET A 1 0.06 -20.79 -11.60
N ARG A 2 -0.05 -20.09 -10.47
CA ARG A 2 1.08 -19.39 -9.81
C ARG A 2 2.23 -20.29 -9.34
N LEU A 3 1.93 -21.44 -8.74
CA LEU A 3 2.95 -22.45 -8.37
C LEU A 3 3.68 -23.00 -9.59
N PHE A 4 2.97 -23.22 -10.69
CA PHE A 4 3.54 -23.68 -11.95
C PHE A 4 4.48 -22.63 -12.57
N ALA A 5 4.08 -21.34 -12.58
CA ALA A 5 4.95 -20.25 -13.03
C ALA A 5 6.23 -20.12 -12.20
N LYS A 6 6.11 -20.22 -10.86
CA LYS A 6 7.27 -20.22 -9.95
C LYS A 6 8.19 -21.41 -10.19
N PHE A 7 7.61 -22.60 -10.40
CA PHE A 7 8.37 -23.81 -10.73
C PHE A 7 9.16 -23.65 -12.04
N LEU A 8 8.55 -23.11 -13.10
CA LEU A 8 9.22 -22.84 -14.37
C LEU A 8 10.38 -21.86 -14.22
N LEU A 9 10.23 -20.82 -13.40
CA LEU A 9 11.28 -19.84 -13.13
C LEU A 9 12.47 -20.47 -12.40
N VAL A 10 12.21 -21.25 -11.35
CA VAL A 10 13.27 -21.93 -10.58
C VAL A 10 13.99 -22.94 -11.46
N LEU A 11 13.25 -23.78 -12.18
CA LEU A 11 13.81 -24.79 -13.07
C LEU A 11 14.63 -24.14 -14.20
N GLY A 12 14.09 -23.09 -14.83
CA GLY A 12 14.77 -22.35 -15.88
C GLY A 12 16.07 -21.70 -15.40
N THR A 13 16.06 -21.12 -14.19
CA THR A 13 17.25 -20.50 -13.58
C THR A 13 18.33 -21.53 -13.31
N CYS A 14 17.96 -22.70 -12.76
CA CYS A 14 18.91 -23.79 -12.51
C CYS A 14 19.54 -24.30 -13.81
N LEU A 15 18.74 -24.53 -14.86
CA LEU A 15 19.24 -25.00 -16.16
C LEU A 15 20.13 -23.96 -16.85
N ALA A 16 19.73 -22.68 -16.79
CA ALA A 16 20.52 -21.59 -17.35
C ALA A 16 21.86 -21.43 -16.61
N ALA A 17 21.86 -21.51 -15.29
CA ALA A 17 23.09 -21.44 -14.49
C ALA A 17 24.05 -22.61 -14.78
N VAL A 18 23.52 -23.83 -14.89
CA VAL A 18 24.32 -25.02 -15.24
C VAL A 18 24.89 -24.91 -16.66
N GLY A 19 24.10 -24.47 -17.64
CA GLY A 19 24.59 -24.24 -19.00
C GLY A 19 25.63 -23.11 -19.08
N ALA A 20 25.45 -22.04 -18.32
CA ALA A 20 26.37 -20.90 -18.27
C ALA A 20 27.71 -21.22 -17.60
N ALA A 21 27.72 -22.11 -16.60
CA ALA A 21 28.94 -22.53 -15.92
C ALA A 21 29.91 -23.25 -16.88
N GLY A 22 29.40 -23.84 -17.96
CA GLY A 22 30.18 -24.63 -18.91
C GLY A 22 30.61 -25.96 -18.28
N PHE A 23 30.40 -27.06 -18.99
CA PHE A 23 30.82 -28.38 -18.47
C PHE A 23 32.34 -28.62 -18.61
N THR A 24 33.03 -27.80 -19.42
CA THR A 24 34.48 -27.87 -19.72
C THR A 24 35.02 -26.49 -20.18
N GLU A 25 36.35 -26.35 -20.36
CA GLU A 25 37.01 -25.10 -20.81
C GLU A 25 36.57 -24.59 -22.19
N ASN A 26 36.04 -25.47 -23.05
CA ASN A 26 35.39 -25.08 -24.30
C ASN A 26 33.91 -25.50 -24.23
N PRO A 27 32.95 -24.57 -24.34
CA PRO A 27 31.55 -24.87 -24.13
C PRO A 27 31.07 -25.88 -25.17
N GLU A 28 30.74 -27.09 -24.70
CA GLU A 28 30.13 -28.13 -25.52
C GLU A 28 28.75 -27.69 -26.02
N ASN A 29 28.34 -28.20 -27.18
CA ASN A 29 27.03 -27.88 -27.76
C ASN A 29 25.87 -28.16 -26.78
N GLU A 30 26.03 -29.12 -25.87
CA GLU A 30 25.05 -29.45 -24.83
C GLU A 30 24.89 -28.32 -23.80
N ALA A 31 25.97 -27.62 -23.43
CA ALA A 31 25.93 -26.48 -22.52
C ALA A 31 25.03 -25.35 -23.06
N TRP A 32 25.08 -25.11 -24.37
CA TRP A 32 24.21 -24.16 -25.05
C TRP A 32 22.74 -24.56 -25.02
N VAL A 33 22.43 -25.86 -25.14
CA VAL A 33 21.05 -26.35 -25.05
C VAL A 33 20.48 -26.10 -23.65
N PHE A 34 21.24 -26.39 -22.60
CA PHE A 34 20.82 -26.10 -21.22
C PHE A 34 20.66 -24.61 -20.95
N PHE A 35 21.59 -23.80 -21.43
CA PHE A 35 21.54 -22.35 -21.28
C PHE A 35 20.30 -21.75 -21.97
N LEU A 36 20.15 -22.01 -23.27
CA LEU A 36 19.05 -21.47 -24.07
C LEU A 36 17.69 -22.01 -23.61
N GLY A 37 17.64 -23.31 -23.28
CA GLY A 37 16.43 -23.96 -22.75
C GLY A 37 16.00 -23.37 -21.42
N GLY A 38 16.95 -23.15 -20.50
CA GLY A 38 16.69 -22.48 -19.22
C GLY A 38 16.17 -21.05 -19.40
N LEU A 39 16.73 -20.31 -20.35
CA LEU A 39 16.32 -18.95 -20.67
C LEU A 39 14.89 -18.88 -21.23
N ILE A 40 14.51 -19.82 -22.10
CA ILE A 40 13.14 -19.97 -22.62
C ILE A 40 12.16 -20.29 -21.49
N LEU A 41 12.53 -21.20 -20.58
CA LEU A 41 11.73 -21.55 -19.41
C LEU A 41 11.51 -20.35 -18.48
N CYS A 42 12.54 -19.55 -18.23
CA CYS A 42 12.41 -18.30 -17.49
C CYS A 42 11.43 -17.34 -18.17
N PHE A 43 11.54 -17.15 -19.49
CA PHE A 43 10.64 -16.27 -20.24
C PHE A 43 9.19 -16.75 -20.19
N ALA A 44 8.95 -18.05 -20.35
CA ALA A 44 7.63 -18.66 -20.23
C ALA A 44 7.07 -18.49 -18.80
N GLY A 45 7.88 -18.75 -17.77
CA GLY A 45 7.50 -18.57 -16.37
C GLY A 45 7.08 -17.14 -16.06
N THR A 46 7.85 -16.13 -16.51
CA THR A 46 7.50 -14.71 -16.37
C THR A 46 6.19 -14.36 -17.09
N ARG A 47 5.98 -14.89 -18.31
CA ARG A 47 4.73 -14.66 -19.06
C ARG A 47 3.52 -15.25 -18.36
N PHE A 48 3.60 -16.49 -17.89
CA PHE A 48 2.50 -17.12 -17.13
C PHE A 48 2.22 -16.40 -15.81
N GLN A 49 3.27 -15.93 -15.11
CA GLN A 49 3.09 -15.14 -13.91
C GLN A 49 2.33 -13.83 -14.18
N ARG A 50 2.63 -13.15 -15.28
CA ARG A 50 1.90 -11.93 -15.67
C ARG A 50 0.43 -12.20 -16.00
N ILE A 51 0.13 -13.30 -16.69
CA ILE A 51 -1.25 -13.67 -17.03
C ILE A 51 -2.04 -14.00 -15.76
N SER A 52 -1.47 -14.77 -14.83
CA SER A 52 -2.16 -15.08 -13.56
C SER A 52 -2.40 -13.83 -12.70
N ILE A 53 -1.51 -12.83 -12.77
CA ILE A 53 -1.72 -11.54 -12.09
C ILE A 53 -2.86 -10.75 -12.76
N GLN A 54 -3.02 -10.85 -14.08
CA GLN A 54 -4.13 -10.23 -14.80
C GLN A 54 -5.47 -10.94 -14.54
N GLU A 55 -5.48 -12.26 -14.35
CA GLU A 55 -6.69 -13.00 -13.97
C GLU A 55 -7.13 -12.73 -12.51
N GLU A 56 -6.20 -12.38 -11.63
CA GLU A 56 -6.48 -11.97 -10.24
C GLU A 56 -6.92 -10.49 -10.13
N ALA A 57 -6.86 -9.70 -11.21
CA ALA A 57 -7.56 -8.42 -11.26
C ALA A 57 -9.07 -8.73 -11.30
N GLY A 58 -9.69 -8.73 -10.12
CA GLY A 58 -11.13 -8.95 -9.98
C GLY A 58 -11.96 -8.06 -10.91
N PRO A 59 -13.24 -8.38 -11.13
CA PRO A 59 -14.11 -7.61 -12.02
C PRO A 59 -14.00 -6.12 -11.70
N ALA A 60 -13.95 -5.24 -12.70
CA ALA A 60 -13.74 -3.80 -12.53
C ALA A 60 -14.60 -3.15 -11.41
N HIS A 61 -15.79 -3.71 -11.15
CA HIS A 61 -16.63 -3.35 -10.01
C HIS A 61 -15.98 -3.51 -8.62
N HIS A 62 -15.18 -4.54 -8.40
CA HIS A 62 -14.47 -4.76 -7.14
C HIS A 62 -13.40 -3.68 -6.94
N SER A 63 -12.56 -3.43 -7.94
CA SER A 63 -11.55 -2.37 -7.89
C SER A 63 -12.16 -0.99 -7.66
N ALA A 64 -13.26 -0.67 -8.36
CA ALA A 64 -13.99 0.58 -8.16
C ALA A 64 -14.58 0.70 -6.74
N ALA A 65 -15.13 -0.39 -6.19
CA ALA A 65 -15.64 -0.42 -4.82
C ALA A 65 -14.53 -0.26 -3.77
N VAL A 66 -13.36 -0.87 -3.98
CA VAL A 66 -12.19 -0.75 -3.10
C VAL A 66 -11.68 0.69 -3.09
N MET A 67 -11.48 1.27 -4.27
CA MET A 67 -11.01 2.66 -4.40
C MET A 67 -12.05 3.67 -3.90
N GLY A 68 -13.33 3.43 -4.16
CA GLY A 68 -14.44 4.19 -3.59
C GLY A 68 -14.44 4.13 -2.07
N GLY A 69 -14.19 2.95 -1.51
CA GLY A 69 -14.00 2.74 -0.07
C GLY A 69 -12.85 3.57 0.49
N LEU A 70 -11.64 3.44 -0.08
CA LEU A 70 -10.47 4.23 0.35
C LEU A 70 -10.76 5.74 0.35
N ARG A 71 -11.35 6.24 -0.74
CA ARG A 71 -11.72 7.66 -0.87
C ARG A 71 -12.75 8.08 0.18
N GLY A 72 -13.76 7.25 0.42
CA GLY A 72 -14.78 7.48 1.44
C GLY A 72 -14.18 7.57 2.85
N ARG A 73 -13.31 6.61 3.20
CA ARG A 73 -12.64 6.55 4.51
C ARG A 73 -11.71 7.73 4.73
N LEU A 74 -10.89 8.07 3.73
CA LEU A 74 -9.98 9.21 3.82
C LEU A 74 -10.75 10.55 3.96
N ARG A 75 -11.88 10.71 3.27
CA ARG A 75 -12.78 11.86 3.45
C ARG A 75 -13.39 11.89 4.86
N ALA A 76 -13.83 10.74 5.37
CA ALA A 76 -14.38 10.64 6.72
C ALA A 76 -13.32 11.02 7.78
N ALA A 77 -12.11 10.48 7.65
CA ALA A 77 -10.99 10.78 8.53
C ALA A 77 -10.59 12.27 8.47
N LEU A 78 -10.51 12.85 7.27
CA LEU A 78 -10.25 14.28 7.11
C LEU A 78 -11.36 15.13 7.73
N LYS A 79 -12.63 14.79 7.51
CA LYS A 79 -13.77 15.51 8.10
C LYS A 79 -13.75 15.46 9.63
N ALA A 80 -13.46 14.30 10.21
CA ALA A 80 -13.33 14.16 11.66
C ALA A 80 -12.15 14.98 12.20
N THR A 81 -11.03 15.01 11.48
CA THR A 81 -9.85 15.81 11.86
C THR A 81 -10.12 17.31 11.75
N ILE A 82 -10.86 17.76 10.72
CA ILE A 82 -11.31 19.15 10.60
C ILE A 82 -12.21 19.53 11.78
N PHE A 83 -13.16 18.67 12.15
CA PHE A 83 -14.01 18.91 13.31
C PHE A 83 -13.18 19.08 14.58
N LEU A 84 -12.18 18.21 14.82
CA LEU A 84 -11.28 18.33 15.97
C LEU A 84 -10.47 19.64 15.94
N ASP A 85 -10.01 20.06 14.77
CA ASP A 85 -9.28 21.33 14.61
C ASP A 85 -10.15 22.53 14.95
N GLU A 86 -11.42 22.52 14.52
CA GLU A 86 -12.37 23.61 14.72
C GLU A 86 -12.93 23.67 16.15
N THR A 87 -12.94 22.56 16.88
CA THR A 87 -13.61 22.44 18.18
C THR A 87 -12.67 22.14 19.35
N CYS A 88 -11.36 22.06 19.11
CA CYS A 88 -10.37 21.73 20.15
C CYS A 88 -10.47 22.63 21.40
N ASP A 89 -10.69 23.93 21.22
CA ASP A 89 -10.85 24.88 22.33
C ASP A 89 -12.21 24.80 23.06
N GLU A 90 -13.17 24.06 22.49
CA GLU A 90 -14.55 23.96 23.00
C GLU A 90 -14.81 22.62 23.70
N ILE A 91 -14.11 21.55 23.30
CA ILE A 91 -14.31 20.20 23.82
C ILE A 91 -13.31 19.89 24.94
N GLY A 92 -13.76 19.18 25.97
CA GLY A 92 -12.90 18.72 27.05
C GLY A 92 -11.98 17.56 26.64
N GLU A 93 -10.95 17.32 27.44
CA GLU A 93 -9.95 16.25 27.24
C GLU A 93 -10.58 14.87 26.99
N GLU A 94 -11.60 14.49 27.78
CA GLU A 94 -12.26 13.19 27.66
C GLU A 94 -12.94 13.03 26.28
N GLU A 95 -13.65 14.06 25.82
CA GLU A 95 -14.31 14.02 24.51
C GLU A 95 -13.27 14.02 23.37
N PHE A 96 -12.22 14.83 23.50
CA PHE A 96 -11.11 14.87 22.53
C PHE A 96 -10.45 13.49 22.37
N CYS A 97 -10.06 12.85 23.48
CA CYS A 97 -9.47 11.52 23.49
C CYS A 97 -10.42 10.45 22.92
N SER A 98 -11.70 10.50 23.28
CA SER A 98 -12.71 9.57 22.77
C SER A 98 -12.85 9.66 21.25
N ARG A 99 -12.92 10.87 20.70
CA ARG A 99 -13.02 11.09 19.24
C ARG A 99 -11.77 10.66 18.49
N LEU A 100 -10.58 10.89 19.05
CA LEU A 100 -9.33 10.40 18.48
C LEU A 100 -9.27 8.87 18.50
N ASP A 101 -9.71 8.21 19.57
CA ASP A 101 -9.76 6.75 19.65
C ASP A 101 -10.74 6.16 18.63
N GLU A 102 -11.93 6.76 18.47
CA GLU A 102 -12.90 6.38 17.44
C GLU A 102 -12.30 6.50 16.02
N LEU A 103 -11.62 7.63 15.74
CA LEU A 103 -10.99 7.87 14.45
C LEU A 103 -9.88 6.86 14.15
N LEU A 104 -8.99 6.60 15.11
CA LEU A 104 -7.86 5.69 14.95
C LEU A 104 -8.31 4.22 14.84
N ARG A 105 -9.26 3.78 15.67
CA ARG A 105 -9.80 2.41 15.65
C ARG A 105 -10.82 2.16 14.55
N GLY A 106 -11.41 3.21 14.02
CA GLY A 106 -12.35 3.15 12.90
C GLY A 106 -11.61 3.25 11.57
N GLU A 107 -11.50 4.47 11.05
CA GLU A 107 -11.09 4.68 9.66
C GLU A 107 -9.65 4.28 9.39
N PHE A 108 -8.72 4.57 10.31
CA PHE A 108 -7.30 4.21 10.12
C PHE A 108 -7.07 2.71 10.21
N PHE A 109 -7.68 2.03 11.18
CA PHE A 109 -7.62 0.57 11.28
C PHE A 109 -8.12 -0.12 10.01
N GLU A 110 -9.28 0.31 9.51
CA GLU A 110 -9.89 -0.25 8.31
C GLU A 110 -9.06 0.02 7.04
N MET A 111 -8.46 1.20 6.92
CA MET A 111 -7.52 1.49 5.83
C MET A 111 -6.24 0.64 5.96
N GLY A 112 -5.67 0.55 7.17
CA GLY A 112 -4.46 -0.22 7.45
C GLY A 112 -4.60 -1.71 7.11
N GLY A 113 -5.78 -2.28 7.35
CA GLY A 113 -6.09 -3.68 7.03
C GLY A 113 -6.09 -4.02 5.54
N ARG A 114 -6.04 -3.02 4.65
CA ARG A 114 -6.16 -3.21 3.18
C ARG A 114 -4.99 -2.63 2.38
N VAL A 115 -3.88 -2.32 3.04
CA VAL A 115 -2.67 -1.75 2.44
C VAL A 115 -2.21 -2.48 1.17
N GLU A 116 -2.10 -3.80 1.22
CA GLU A 116 -1.62 -4.60 0.07
C GLU A 116 -2.57 -4.51 -1.14
N GLU A 117 -3.86 -4.35 -0.88
CA GLU A 117 -4.89 -4.19 -1.90
C GLU A 117 -4.79 -2.81 -2.55
N TYR A 118 -4.64 -1.76 -1.74
CA TYR A 118 -4.45 -0.40 -2.24
C TYR A 118 -3.16 -0.27 -3.03
N GLN A 119 -2.05 -0.84 -2.55
CA GLN A 119 -0.77 -0.81 -3.27
C GLN A 119 -0.87 -1.52 -4.62
N ARG A 120 -1.63 -2.62 -4.70
CA ARG A 120 -1.85 -3.36 -5.95
C ARG A 120 -2.66 -2.56 -6.95
N LEU A 121 -3.71 -1.88 -6.49
CA LEU A 121 -4.62 -1.11 -7.35
C LEU A 121 -4.03 0.22 -7.82
N LEU A 122 -3.34 0.94 -6.94
CA LEU A 122 -2.72 2.23 -7.25
C LEU A 122 -1.39 2.10 -7.97
N GLY A 123 -0.71 0.95 -7.81
CA GLY A 123 0.70 0.84 -8.14
C GLY A 123 1.59 1.59 -7.14
N PHE A 124 2.86 1.17 -7.06
CA PHE A 124 3.76 1.60 -5.99
C PHE A 124 3.96 3.13 -5.91
N ALA A 125 4.10 3.79 -7.06
CA ALA A 125 4.38 5.23 -7.10
C ALA A 125 3.22 6.05 -6.53
N ASP A 126 2.00 5.85 -7.02
CA ASP A 126 0.83 6.61 -6.57
C ASP A 126 0.37 6.18 -5.18
N TYR A 127 0.49 4.88 -4.86
CA TYR A 127 0.32 4.41 -3.49
C TYR A 127 1.23 5.15 -2.53
N SER A 128 2.54 5.23 -2.80
CA SER A 128 3.49 5.90 -1.89
C SER A 128 3.14 7.38 -1.68
N ARG A 129 2.69 8.07 -2.72
CA ARG A 129 2.29 9.48 -2.66
C ARG A 129 1.04 9.66 -1.81
N VAL A 130 0.03 8.81 -1.94
CA VAL A 130 -1.18 8.90 -1.12
C VAL A 130 -0.88 8.48 0.32
N TRP A 131 -0.21 7.33 0.49
CA TRP A 131 -0.03 6.68 1.78
C TRP A 131 0.91 7.43 2.72
N GLU A 132 1.89 8.17 2.18
CA GLU A 132 2.73 9.07 2.97
C GLU A 132 1.88 10.03 3.82
N GLY A 133 0.89 10.69 3.22
CA GLY A 133 0.03 11.64 3.94
C GLY A 133 -0.90 10.95 4.94
N VAL A 134 -1.39 9.74 4.63
CA VAL A 134 -2.19 8.92 5.55
C VAL A 134 -1.35 8.55 6.78
N ALA A 135 -0.14 8.00 6.58
CA ALA A 135 0.74 7.56 7.65
C ALA A 135 1.21 8.73 8.54
N ILE A 136 1.52 9.89 7.94
CA ILE A 136 1.85 11.10 8.70
C ILE A 136 0.64 11.54 9.52
N GLY A 137 -0.56 11.60 8.92
CA GLY A 137 -1.79 11.96 9.62
C GLY A 137 -2.08 11.05 10.80
N GLU A 138 -2.06 9.73 10.60
CA GLU A 138 -2.26 8.71 11.65
C GLU A 138 -1.29 8.89 12.81
N ARG A 139 -0.01 9.08 12.50
CA ARG A 139 1.05 9.25 13.51
C ARG A 139 0.84 10.51 14.35
N LEU A 140 0.48 11.63 13.71
CA LEU A 140 0.22 12.89 14.40
C LEU A 140 -1.01 12.77 15.31
N LEU A 141 -2.08 12.13 14.83
CA LEU A 141 -3.29 11.89 15.64
C LEU A 141 -3.03 10.94 16.82
N SER A 142 -2.25 9.89 16.62
CA SER A 142 -1.83 8.98 17.68
C SER A 142 -0.95 9.67 18.71
N ARG A 143 -0.09 10.59 18.27
CA ARG A 143 0.72 11.43 19.15
C ARG A 143 -0.14 12.41 19.95
N ALA A 144 -1.10 13.07 19.30
CA ALA A 144 -2.07 13.95 19.96
C ALA A 144 -2.86 13.20 21.04
N TRP A 145 -3.31 11.98 20.74
CA TRP A 145 -4.00 11.12 21.70
C TRP A 145 -3.11 10.84 22.92
N SER A 146 -1.86 10.42 22.70
CA SER A 146 -0.91 10.16 23.79
C SER A 146 -0.66 11.39 24.66
N MET A 147 -0.44 12.55 24.05
CA MET A 147 -0.24 13.81 24.77
C MET A 147 -1.46 14.17 25.62
N ALA A 148 -2.67 14.08 25.04
CA ALA A 148 -3.90 14.39 25.74
C ALA A 148 -4.11 13.44 26.94
N THR A 149 -3.89 12.13 26.78
CA THR A 149 -3.99 11.17 27.89
C THR A 149 -2.95 11.38 28.99
N ASP A 150 -1.83 12.02 28.68
CA ASP A 150 -0.78 12.36 29.63
C ASP A 150 -1.02 13.74 30.30
N GLY A 151 -2.14 14.41 30.01
CA GLY A 151 -2.49 15.72 30.56
C GLY A 151 -1.88 16.92 29.81
N HIS A 152 -1.34 16.70 28.61
CA HIS A 152 -0.70 17.70 27.74
C HIS A 152 -1.62 18.10 26.59
N LEU A 153 -2.80 18.65 26.93
CA LEU A 153 -3.87 18.91 25.97
C LEU A 153 -3.53 20.04 24.98
N GLU A 154 -2.87 21.10 25.45
CA GLU A 154 -2.45 22.22 24.59
C GLU A 154 -1.45 21.75 23.53
N GLU A 155 -0.48 20.90 23.91
CA GLU A 155 0.45 20.29 22.96
C GLU A 155 -0.25 19.34 21.99
N ALA A 156 -1.26 18.60 22.46
CA ALA A 156 -2.07 17.73 21.60
C ALA A 156 -2.82 18.52 20.51
N PHE A 157 -3.34 19.71 20.84
CA PHE A 157 -4.04 20.56 19.87
C PHE A 157 -3.14 21.05 18.74
N MET A 158 -1.87 21.31 19.04
CA MET A 158 -0.87 21.72 18.03
C MET A 158 -0.64 20.67 16.94
N GLU A 159 -0.93 19.40 17.22
CA GLU A 159 -0.75 18.27 16.30
C GLU A 159 -1.89 18.14 15.27
N ILE A 160 -3.11 18.53 15.67
CA ILE A 160 -4.32 18.39 14.85
C ILE A 160 -4.26 19.14 13.51
N PRO A 161 -3.85 20.43 13.44
CA PRO A 161 -3.76 21.12 12.15
C PRO A 161 -2.70 20.50 11.22
N LEU A 162 -1.64 19.91 11.79
CA LEU A 162 -0.61 19.20 11.03
C LEU A 162 -1.17 17.90 10.44
N ALA A 163 -1.94 17.15 11.24
CA ALA A 163 -2.63 15.95 10.79
C ALA A 163 -3.63 16.27 9.68
N ARG A 164 -4.45 17.32 9.86
CA ARG A 164 -5.39 17.82 8.85
C ARG A 164 -4.68 18.12 7.54
N ALA A 165 -3.56 18.84 7.58
CA ALA A 165 -2.80 19.19 6.39
C ALA A 165 -2.24 17.95 5.67
N ALA A 166 -1.77 16.94 6.40
CA ALA A 166 -1.29 15.69 5.83
C ALA A 166 -2.41 14.89 5.15
N LEU A 167 -3.56 14.76 5.80
CA LEU A 167 -4.73 14.05 5.25
C LEU A 167 -5.35 14.77 4.07
N SER A 168 -5.39 16.10 4.10
CA SER A 168 -5.85 16.92 2.97
C SER A 168 -4.98 16.69 1.73
N ARG A 169 -3.64 16.71 1.88
CA ARG A 169 -2.73 16.39 0.77
C ARG A 169 -2.90 14.95 0.28
N ALA A 170 -3.12 13.99 1.17
CA ALA A 170 -3.37 12.61 0.77
C ALA A 170 -4.65 12.48 -0.06
N LEU A 171 -5.72 13.15 0.35
CA LEU A 171 -6.99 13.14 -0.37
C LEU A 171 -6.88 13.83 -1.72
N GLU A 172 -6.26 15.00 -1.77
CA GLU A 172 -6.01 15.72 -3.02
C GLU A 172 -5.22 14.86 -4.01
N ARG A 173 -4.15 14.21 -3.54
CA ARG A 173 -3.36 13.27 -4.35
C ARG A 173 -4.25 12.15 -4.89
N LEU A 174 -5.08 11.53 -4.04
CA LEU A 174 -5.97 10.43 -4.42
C LEU A 174 -7.08 10.85 -5.39
N GLU A 175 -7.59 12.08 -5.28
CA GLU A 175 -8.62 12.63 -6.15
C GLU A 175 -8.08 13.04 -7.52
N ASN A 176 -6.81 13.46 -7.57
CA ASN A 176 -6.11 13.80 -8.81
C ASN A 176 -5.54 12.59 -9.57
N LEU A 177 -5.70 11.38 -9.06
CA LEU A 177 -5.38 10.17 -9.82
C LEU A 177 -6.45 9.93 -10.87
N ASP A 178 -6.05 9.89 -12.14
CA ASP A 178 -6.86 9.34 -13.24
C ASP A 178 -7.03 7.83 -13.00
N LEU A 179 -8.02 7.50 -12.17
CA LEU A 179 -8.50 6.14 -12.00
C LEU A 179 -9.40 5.81 -13.21
N GLY A 180 -8.75 5.53 -14.34
CA GLY A 180 -9.40 5.08 -15.58
C GLY A 180 -10.14 3.76 -15.43
#